data_AF-A0A4R9W042-F1
#
_entry.id   AF-A0A4R9W042-F1
#
_cell.length_a   1.000
_cell.length_b   1.000
_cell.length_c   1.000
_cell.angle_alpha   90.00
_cell.angle_beta   90.00
_cell.angle_gamma   90.00
#
_symmetry.space_group_name_H-M   'P 1'
#
loop_
_entity.id
_entity.type
_entity.pdbx_description
1 polymer ?
#
loop_
_entity_poly.entity_id
_entity_poly.type
_entity_poly.pdbx_seq_one_letter_code
_entity_poly.pdbx_strand_id
1 'polypeptide(L)' 'MDASELQAIGDTLMRLVTPSMTPKDLVKAVRKEHPDAKKKDIARAAFHAIIANADQDPGKSRNLQAFALAERTQQSE' A
#
# COMPACT_ATOMS: atom_id res chain seq x y z
N MET A 1 14.53 -0.07 6.82
CA MET A 1 13.49 -0.94 6.26
C MET A 1 14.08 -1.53 5.03
N ASP A 2 14.26 -2.83 5.06
CA ASP A 2 15.01 -3.56 4.05
C ASP A 2 14.05 -4.09 2.99
N ALA A 3 14.57 -4.49 1.82
CA ALA A 3 13.73 -4.87 0.68
C ALA A 3 12.73 -6.01 1.01
N SER A 4 13.13 -6.93 1.89
CA SER A 4 12.28 -8.04 2.36
C SER A 4 11.08 -7.57 3.19
N GLU A 5 11.29 -6.61 4.11
CA GLU A 5 10.18 -6.02 4.88
C GLU A 5 9.24 -5.23 3.96
N LEU A 6 9.80 -4.50 2.98
CA LEU A 6 9.01 -3.73 2.03
C LEU A 6 8.09 -4.64 1.20
N GLN A 7 8.62 -5.80 0.78
CA GLN A 7 7.86 -6.82 0.07
C GLN A 7 6.76 -7.42 0.95
N ALA A 8 7.07 -7.79 2.21
CA ALA A 8 6.08 -8.36 3.13
C ALA A 8 4.89 -7.43 3.40
N ILE A 9 5.16 -6.12 3.56
CA ILE A 9 4.09 -5.11 3.66
C ILE A 9 3.31 -5.00 2.34
N GLY A 10 4.00 -5.03 1.20
CA GLY A 10 3.39 -5.01 -0.13
C GLY A 10 2.43 -6.18 -0.37
N ASP A 11 2.84 -7.39 -0.02
CA ASP A 11 2.01 -8.60 -0.15
C ASP A 11 0.77 -8.52 0.76
N THR A 12 0.95 -7.97 1.96
CA THR A 12 -0.15 -7.74 2.91
C THR A 12 -1.13 -6.70 2.36
N LEU A 13 -0.64 -5.61 1.76
CA LEU A 13 -1.48 -4.62 1.07
C LEU A 13 -2.29 -5.25 -0.06
N MET A 14 -1.66 -6.07 -0.90
CA MET A 14 -2.32 -6.75 -2.03
C MET A 14 -3.40 -7.75 -1.59
N ARG A 15 -3.25 -8.37 -0.42
CA ARG A 15 -4.25 -9.28 0.17
C ARG A 15 -5.41 -8.53 0.81
N LEU A 16 -5.15 -7.39 1.46
CA LEU A 16 -6.15 -6.66 2.24
C LEU A 16 -6.95 -5.65 1.42
N VAL A 17 -6.37 -5.09 0.34
CA VAL A 17 -7.01 -4.02 -0.42
C VAL A 17 -8.29 -4.52 -1.11
N THR A 18 -9.40 -3.84 -0.84
CA THR A 18 -10.69 -4.06 -1.49
C THR A 18 -11.27 -2.73 -1.99
N PRO A 19 -12.17 -2.73 -3.01
CA PRO A 19 -12.70 -1.49 -3.59
C PRO A 19 -13.46 -0.59 -2.60
N SER A 20 -13.95 -1.14 -1.49
CA SER A 20 -14.72 -0.42 -0.47
C SER A 20 -13.87 0.12 0.69
N MET A 21 -12.57 -0.19 0.74
CA MET A 21 -11.71 0.27 1.83
C MET A 21 -11.24 1.71 1.62
N THR A 22 -11.28 2.49 2.70
CA THR A 22 -10.64 3.81 2.71
C THR A 22 -9.13 3.67 2.93
N PRO A 23 -8.33 4.69 2.55
CA PRO A 23 -6.91 4.68 2.82
C PRO A 23 -6.54 4.46 4.29
N LYS A 24 -7.33 5.06 5.19
CA LYS A 24 -7.15 4.96 6.63
C LYS A 24 -7.42 3.55 7.16
N ASP A 25 -8.43 2.88 6.63
CA ASP A 25 -8.78 1.51 7.00
C ASP A 25 -7.69 0.54 6.56
N LEU A 26 -7.15 0.73 5.36
CA LEU A 26 -6.06 -0.09 4.84
C LEU A 26 -4.79 0.06 5.69
N VAL A 27 -4.39 1.30 6.02
CA VAL A 27 -3.24 1.56 6.92
C VAL A 27 -3.45 0.92 8.29
N LYS A 28 -4.67 1.02 8.86
CA LYS A 28 -5.00 0.40 10.14
C LYS A 28 -4.93 -1.13 10.06
N ALA A 29 -5.40 -1.73 8.96
CA ALA A 29 -5.37 -3.17 8.76
C ALA A 29 -3.93 -3.68 8.60
N VAL A 30 -3.10 -3.01 7.80
CA VAL A 30 -1.68 -3.35 7.65
C VAL A 30 -0.94 -3.27 8.98
N ARG A 31 -1.19 -2.25 9.80
CA ARG A 31 -0.55 -2.13 11.13
C ARG A 31 -0.96 -3.20 12.14
N LYS A 32 -2.06 -3.93 11.92
CA LYS A 32 -2.39 -5.09 12.75
C LYS A 32 -1.43 -6.26 12.48
N GLU A 33 -0.95 -6.39 11.25
CA GLU A 33 -0.02 -7.45 10.84
C GLU A 33 1.45 -6.99 10.90
N HIS A 34 1.69 -5.68 10.75
CA HIS A 34 3.02 -5.05 10.81
C HIS A 34 3.02 -3.88 11.80
N PRO A 35 3.10 -4.13 13.12
CA PRO A 35 2.92 -3.10 14.15
C PRO A 35 3.92 -1.94 14.06
N ASP A 36 5.16 -2.24 13.65
CA ASP A 36 6.24 -1.27 13.55
C ASP A 36 6.22 -0.46 12.24
N ALA A 37 5.30 -0.77 11.33
CA ALA A 37 5.21 -0.12 10.04
C ALA A 37 4.77 1.35 10.15
N LYS A 38 5.67 2.25 9.79
CA LYS A 38 5.37 3.68 9.72
C LYS A 38 4.53 3.98 8.48
N LYS A 39 3.74 5.05 8.53
CA LYS A 39 2.83 5.43 7.43
C LYS A 39 3.58 5.57 6.08
N LYS A 40 4.77 6.18 6.12
CA LYS A 40 5.65 6.34 4.95
C LYS A 40 6.13 5.01 4.35
N ASP A 41 6.37 4.01 5.21
CA ASP A 41 6.88 2.71 4.82
C ASP A 41 5.76 1.89 4.15
N ILE A 42 4.52 2.01 4.67
CA ILE A 42 3.30 1.44 4.06
C ILE A 42 3.04 2.06 2.68
N ALA A 43 3.12 3.39 2.56
CA ALA A 43 2.95 4.06 1.27
C ALA A 43 4.03 3.62 0.26
N ARG A 44 5.29 3.52 0.70
CA ARG A 44 6.41 3.03 -0.13
C ARG A 44 6.19 1.59 -0.58
N ALA A 45 5.74 0.72 0.31
CA ALA A 45 5.42 -0.67 0.01
C ALA A 45 4.22 -0.79 -0.96
N ALA A 46 3.22 0.08 -0.85
CA ALA A 46 2.11 0.15 -1.81
C ALA A 46 2.61 0.46 -3.22
N PHE A 47 3.46 1.48 -3.38
CA PHE A 47 4.06 1.80 -4.67
C PHE A 47 4.92 0.66 -5.23
N HIS A 48 5.72 0.04 -4.36
CA HIS A 48 6.53 -1.12 -4.74
C HIS A 48 5.66 -2.28 -5.24
N ALA A 49 4.58 -2.60 -4.52
CA ALA A 49 3.64 -3.65 -4.89
C ALA A 49 2.93 -3.36 -6.21
N ILE A 50 2.53 -2.12 -6.48
CA ILE A 50 1.97 -1.72 -7.79
C ILE A 50 2.96 -2.02 -8.91
N ILE A 51 4.21 -1.57 -8.76
CA ILE A 51 5.23 -1.72 -9.80
C ILE A 51 5.54 -3.20 -10.02
N ALA A 52 5.67 -3.98 -8.95
CA ALA A 52 5.95 -5.42 -9.01
C ALA A 52 4.78 -6.24 -9.60
N ASN A 53 3.54 -5.78 -9.43
CA ASN A 53 2.34 -6.49 -9.91
C ASN A 53 1.69 -5.84 -11.15
N ALA A 54 2.30 -4.78 -11.71
CA ALA A 54 1.75 -4.01 -12.83
C ALA A 54 1.47 -4.89 -14.06
N ASP A 55 2.31 -5.90 -14.28
CA ASP A 55 2.20 -6.84 -15.40
C ASP A 55 1.31 -8.06 -15.09
N GLN A 56 0.94 -8.28 -13.82
CA GLN A 56 0.21 -9.47 -13.36
C GLN A 56 -1.27 -9.21 -13.07
N ASP A 57 -1.64 -8.02 -12.57
CA ASP A 57 -3.02 -7.65 -12.28
C ASP A 57 -3.24 -6.12 -12.51
N PRO A 58 -3.65 -5.72 -13.72
CA PRO A 58 -3.85 -4.32 -14.08
C PRO A 58 -4.95 -3.62 -13.26
N GLY A 59 -5.93 -4.39 -12.76
CA GLY A 59 -7.08 -3.85 -12.01
C GLY A 59 -6.68 -3.45 -10.59
N LYS A 60 -5.96 -4.32 -9.88
CA LYS A 60 -5.44 -4.01 -8.53
C LYS A 60 -4.39 -2.91 -8.55
N SER A 61 -3.54 -2.91 -9.57
CA SER A 61 -2.50 -1.90 -9.77
C SER A 61 -3.09 -0.49 -9.92
N ARG A 62 -4.21 -0.34 -10.65
CA ARG A 62 -4.94 0.94 -10.77
C ARG A 62 -5.54 1.41 -9.44
N ASN A 63 -6.14 0.51 -8.66
CA ASN A 63 -6.74 0.87 -7.37
C ASN A 63 -5.68 1.34 -6.35
N LEU A 64 -4.53 0.67 -6.31
CA LEU A 64 -3.41 1.07 -5.48
C LEU A 64 -2.76 2.39 -5.96
N GLN A 65 -2.69 2.63 -7.28
CA GLN A 65 -2.20 3.90 -7.81
C GLN A 65 -3.07 5.09 -7.38
N ALA A 66 -4.40 4.91 -7.37
CA ALA A 66 -5.34 5.93 -6.89
C ALA A 66 -5.15 6.22 -5.39
N PHE A 67 -5.01 5.18 -4.56
CA PHE A 67 -4.69 5.32 -3.14
C PHE A 67 -3.39 6.10 -2.92
N ALA A 68 -2.34 5.76 -3.67
CA ALA A 68 -1.02 6.32 -3.47
C ALA A 68 -0.92 7.79 -3.93
N LEU A 69 -1.69 8.19 -4.95
CA LEU A 69 -1.84 9.59 -5.34
C LEU A 69 -2.54 10.41 -4.25
N ALA A 70 -3.64 9.90 -3.69
CA ALA A 70 -4.40 10.58 -2.64
C ALA A 70 -3.57 10.83 -1.36
N GLU A 71 -2.75 9.85 -0.97
CA GLU A 71 -1.84 10.00 0.18
C GLU A 71 -0.72 11.02 -0.07
N ARG A 72 -0.25 11.17 -1.32
CA ARG A 72 0.79 12.14 -1.68
C ARG A 72 0.28 13.58 -1.67
N THR A 73 -0.92 13.83 -2.18
CA THR A 73 -1.52 15.18 -2.20
C THR A 73 -1.89 15.69 -0.81
N GLN A 74 -2.19 14.81 0.14
CA GLN A 74 -2.46 15.18 1.54
C GLN A 74 -1.20 15.61 2.32
N GLN A 75 0.00 15.53 1.75
CA GLN A 75 1.23 16.03 2.38
C GLN A 75 1.60 17.45 1.94
N SER A 76 0.77 18.13 1.14
CA SER A 76 1.04 19.46 0.59
C SER A 76 0.21 20.60 1.17
N GLU A 77 -0.49 20.38 2.29
CA GLU A 77 -1.17 21.41 3.08
C GLU A 77 -0.61 21.47 4.51
#